data_AF-A0A7D4QLE1-F1
#
_entry.id   AF-A0A7D4QLE1-F1
#
_cell.length_a   1.000
_cell.length_b   1.000
_cell.length_c   1.000
_cell.angle_alpha   90.00
_cell.angle_beta   90.00
_cell.angle_gamma   90.00
#
_symmetry.space_group_name_H-M   'P 1'
#
loop_
_entity.id
_entity.type
_entity.pdbx_description
1 polymer ?
#
loop_
_entity_poly.entity_id
_entity_poly.type
_entity_poly.pdbx_seq_one_letter_code
_entity_poly.pdbx_strand_id
1 'polypeptide(L)' 'MPRDNRSDRPPLRERVRDAGGWYAYVNARLISLAGPASVGPYDTEPEPVRTERACPLCGHAMSAHTFDRSGPKPRMFCP' A
#
# COMPACT_ATOMS: atom_id res chain seq x y z
N MET A 1 43.98 12.31 -14.80
CA MET A 1 42.66 12.86 -15.18
C MET A 1 41.68 11.70 -15.29
N PRO A 2 40.64 11.59 -14.45
CA PRO A 2 39.63 10.55 -14.61
C PRO A 2 38.79 10.85 -15.86
N ARG A 3 38.60 9.87 -16.74
CA ARG A 3 37.72 10.00 -17.91
C ARG A 3 36.27 10.12 -17.45
N ASP A 4 35.55 11.12 -17.98
CA ASP A 4 34.13 11.29 -17.73
C ASP A 4 33.34 10.10 -18.34
N ASN A 5 32.91 9.17 -17.49
CA ASN A 5 32.14 7.95 -17.81
C ASN A 5 30.68 8.25 -18.21
N ARG A 6 30.31 9.50 -18.47
CA ARG A 6 28.93 9.86 -18.84
C ARG A 6 28.57 9.48 -20.27
N SER A 7 29.56 9.42 -21.17
CA SER A 7 29.36 9.13 -22.60
C SER A 7 29.08 7.66 -22.90
N ASP A 8 29.39 6.75 -21.98
CA ASP A 8 29.24 5.29 -22.16
C ASP A 8 27.90 4.75 -21.64
N ARG A 9 27.08 5.61 -21.01
CA ARG A 9 25.80 5.20 -20.44
C ARG A 9 24.70 5.29 -21.50
N PRO A 10 23.88 4.23 -21.69
CA PRO A 10 22.77 4.27 -22.63
C PRO A 10 21.80 5.42 -22.30
N PRO A 11 21.15 5.99 -23.33
CA PRO A 11 20.25 7.13 -23.17
C PRO A 11 19.10 6.82 -22.20
N LEU A 12 18.62 7.84 -21.49
CA LEU A 12 17.61 7.67 -20.44
C LEU A 12 16.36 6.92 -20.91
N ARG A 13 15.90 7.20 -22.14
CA ARG A 13 14.73 6.55 -22.74
C ARG A 13 14.87 5.04 -22.85
N GLU A 14 16.07 4.55 -23.16
CA GLU A 14 16.35 3.12 -23.31
C GLU A 14 16.38 2.47 -21.94
N ARG A 15 17.05 3.10 -20.98
CA ARG A 15 17.07 2.65 -19.58
C ARG A 15 15.68 2.57 -18.94
N VAL A 16 14.78 3.49 -19.28
CA VAL A 16 13.39 3.47 -18.81
C VAL A 16 12.62 2.32 -19.48
N ARG A 17 12.84 2.08 -20.77
CA ARG A 17 12.22 0.96 -21.49
C ARG A 17 12.70 -0.39 -20.94
N ASP A 18 14.00 -0.56 -20.73
CA ASP A 18 14.60 -1.79 -20.19
C ASP A 18 14.12 -2.09 -18.76
N ALA A 19 13.84 -1.03 -17.97
CA ALA A 19 13.29 -1.16 -16.64
C ALA A 19 11.78 -1.52 -16.62
N GLY A 20 11.10 -1.60 -17.77
CA GLY A 20 9.66 -1.89 -17.84
C GLY A 20 8.75 -0.67 -17.73
N GLY A 21 9.29 0.54 -17.99
CA GLY A 21 8.54 1.80 -17.99
C GLY A 21 8.93 2.76 -16.86
N TRP A 22 8.34 3.97 -16.89
CA TRP A 22 8.71 5.06 -15.98
C TRP A 22 8.49 4.72 -14.50
N TYR A 23 7.39 4.06 -14.17
CA TYR A 23 7.08 3.66 -12.80
C TYR A 23 8.18 2.76 -12.22
N ALA A 24 8.52 1.69 -12.92
CA ALA A 24 9.53 0.73 -12.48
C ALA A 24 10.93 1.35 -12.42
N TYR A 25 11.30 2.17 -13.41
CA TYR A 25 12.57 2.90 -13.41
C TYR A 25 12.69 3.82 -12.19
N VAL A 26 11.68 4.64 -11.91
CA VAL A 26 11.71 5.57 -10.76
C VAL A 26 11.72 4.79 -9.44
N ASN A 27 10.89 3.77 -9.31
CA ASN A 27 10.84 2.96 -8.09
C ASN A 27 12.19 2.27 -7.81
N ALA A 28 12.82 1.67 -8.82
CA ALA A 28 14.14 1.05 -8.67
C ALA A 28 15.22 2.07 -8.25
N ARG A 29 15.18 3.29 -8.79
CA ARG A 29 16.11 4.36 -8.42
C ARG A 29 15.88 4.84 -6.99
N LEU A 30 14.63 4.99 -6.57
CA LEU A 30 14.28 5.36 -5.20
C LEU A 30 14.71 4.27 -4.20
N ILE A 31 14.43 3.00 -4.48
CA ILE A 31 14.81 1.88 -3.64
C ILE A 31 16.34 1.80 -3.48
N SER A 32 17.08 2.01 -4.57
CA SER A 32 18.55 2.02 -4.53
C SER A 32 19.14 3.14 -3.67
N LEU A 33 18.40 4.23 -3.43
CA LEU A 33 18.88 5.41 -2.70
C LEU A 33 18.34 5.49 -1.27
N ALA A 34 17.06 5.20 -1.09
CA ALA A 34 16.33 5.35 0.17
C ALA A 34 15.99 4.01 0.83
N GLY A 35 16.27 2.88 0.17
CA GLY A 35 15.84 1.56 0.58
C GLY A 35 14.41 1.22 0.11
N PRO A 36 14.01 -0.05 0.22
CA PRO A 36 12.63 -0.44 -0.05
C PRO A 36 11.68 0.23 0.95
N ALA A 37 10.40 0.34 0.58
CA ALA A 37 9.39 0.80 1.52
C ALA A 37 9.43 -0.08 2.77
N SER A 38 9.54 0.55 3.94
CA SER A 38 9.41 -0.09 5.24
C SER A 38 7.96 -0.53 5.45
N VAL A 39 7.50 -1.53 4.68
CA VAL A 39 6.46 -2.42 5.18
C VAL A 39 7.17 -3.14 6.33
N GLY A 40 6.91 -2.67 7.57
CA GLY A 40 7.49 -3.29 8.76
C GLY A 40 7.28 -4.81 8.71
N PRO A 41 8.06 -5.60 9.48
CA PRO A 41 7.77 -7.02 9.60
C PRO A 41 6.27 -7.13 9.84
N TYR A 42 5.57 -7.80 8.92
CA TYR A 42 4.12 -7.95 9.02
C TYR A 42 3.83 -8.25 10.46
N ASP A 43 2.98 -7.44 11.09
CA ASP A 43 2.63 -7.68 12.47
C ASP A 43 2.10 -9.12 12.50
N THR A 44 2.90 -10.03 13.06
CA THR A 44 2.53 -11.44 13.17
C THR A 44 1.52 -11.62 14.28
N GLU A 45 1.34 -10.58 15.12
CA GLU A 45 0.21 -10.53 16.00
C GLU A 45 -1.07 -10.50 15.17
N PRO A 46 -2.04 -11.37 15.47
CA PRO A 46 -3.33 -11.31 14.81
C PRO A 46 -3.93 -9.91 15.02
N GLU A 47 -4.48 -9.34 13.94
CA GLU A 47 -5.18 -8.06 14.00
C GLU A 47 -6.14 -8.04 15.20
N PRO A 48 -6.14 -6.97 16.02
CA PRO A 48 -7.02 -6.89 17.17
C PRO A 48 -8.47 -6.99 16.70
N VAL A 49 -9.29 -7.75 17.42
CA VAL A 49 -10.70 -7.96 17.08
C VAL A 49 -11.43 -6.60 17.12
N ARG A 50 -11.68 -6.02 15.93
CA ARG A 50 -12.30 -4.69 15.81
C ARG A 50 -13.81 -4.73 16.09
N THR A 51 -14.43 -5.90 15.99
CA THR A 51 -15.88 -6.08 16.14
C THR A 51 -16.36 -5.93 17.58
N GLU A 52 -15.48 -6.04 18.57
CA GLU A 52 -15.84 -5.81 19.99
C GLU A 52 -15.81 -4.33 20.38
N ARG A 53 -15.39 -3.45 19.46
CA ARG A 53 -15.50 -2.01 19.69
C ARG A 53 -16.97 -1.58 19.70
N ALA A 54 -17.29 -0.67 20.60
CA ALA A 54 -18.62 -0.10 20.71
C ALA A 54 -18.99 0.68 19.44
N CYS A 55 -20.22 0.48 18.98
CA CYS A 55 -20.83 1.27 17.92
C CYS A 55 -20.93 2.73 18.37
N PRO A 56 -20.48 3.71 17.57
CA PRO A 56 -20.55 5.13 17.94
C PRO A 56 -21.97 5.67 18.02
N LEU A 57 -22.98 4.93 17.53
CA LEU A 57 -24.37 5.34 17.53
C LEU A 57 -25.18 4.73 18.68
N CYS A 58 -25.05 3.43 18.94
CA CYS A 58 -25.88 2.72 19.93
C CYS A 58 -25.09 2.16 21.14
N GLY A 59 -23.76 2.25 21.13
CA GLY A 59 -22.88 1.78 22.21
C GLY A 59 -22.67 0.26 22.30
N HIS A 60 -23.47 -0.56 21.61
CA HIS A 60 -23.30 -2.02 21.60
C HIS A 60 -22.11 -2.45 20.73
N ALA A 61 -21.55 -3.63 21.01
CA ALA A 61 -20.47 -4.20 20.20
C ALA A 61 -20.87 -4.30 18.71
N MET A 62 -19.94 -3.97 17.80
CA MET A 62 -20.15 -4.11 16.35
C MET A 62 -20.51 -5.54 15.93
N SER A 63 -20.06 -6.55 16.68
CA SER A 63 -20.42 -7.96 16.49
C SER A 63 -21.92 -8.24 16.65
N ALA A 64 -22.67 -7.38 17.37
CA ALA A 64 -24.11 -7.53 17.56
C ALA A 64 -24.97 -6.95 16.42
N HIS A 65 -24.37 -6.35 15.39
CA HIS A 65 -25.10 -5.65 14.34
C HIS A 65 -25.31 -6.54 13.10
N THR A 66 -26.43 -6.33 12.41
CA THR A 66 -26.72 -7.00 11.14
C THR A 66 -26.48 -6.04 9.96
N PHE A 67 -25.95 -6.55 8.84
CA PHE A 67 -25.67 -5.76 7.65
C PHE A 67 -26.45 -6.28 6.44
N ASP A 68 -27.28 -5.42 5.83
CA ASP A 68 -27.91 -5.66 4.54
C ASP A 68 -27.00 -5.12 3.42
N ARG A 69 -26.50 -6.02 2.58
CA ARG A 69 -25.64 -5.72 1.42
C ARG A 69 -26.32 -5.95 0.08
N SER A 70 -27.65 -6.15 0.06
CA SER A 70 -28.41 -6.44 -1.16
C SER A 70 -28.54 -5.22 -2.10
N GLY A 71 -28.49 -4.01 -1.53
CA GLY A 71 -28.60 -2.77 -2.28
C GLY A 71 -27.26 -2.14 -2.68
N PRO A 72 -27.29 -1.05 -3.47
CA PRO A 72 -26.09 -0.31 -3.88
C PRO A 72 -25.38 0.40 -2.71
N LYS A 73 -26.06 0.53 -1.56
CA LYS A 73 -25.48 1.07 -0.32
C LYS A 73 -25.72 0.09 0.82
N PRO A 74 -24.65 -0.47 1.43
CA PRO A 74 -24.79 -1.31 2.60
C PRO A 74 -25.47 -0.56 3.75
N ARG A 75 -26.47 -1.21 4.37
CA ARG A 75 -27.16 -0.68 5.55
C ARG A 75 -26.83 -1.53 6.76
N MET A 76 -26.55 -0.86 7.87
CA MET A 76 -26.30 -1.49 9.17
C MET A 76 -27.53 -1.31 10.05
N PHE A 77 -27.92 -2.36 10.76
CA PHE A 77 -28.99 -2.34 11.76
C PHE A 77 -28.39 -2.54 13.16
N CYS A 78 -28.70 -1.61 14.06
CA CYS A 78 -28.37 -1.73 15.47
C CYS A 78 -29.27 -2.79 16.14
N PRO A 79 -28.75 -3.53 17.14
CA PRO A 79 -29.54 -4.43 17.97
C PRO A 79 -30.56 -3.68 18.83
#